data_AF-A0A1Z5L2D2-F1
#
_entry.id   AF-A0A1Z5L2D2-F1
#
_cell.length_a   1.000
_cell.length_b   1.000
_cell.length_c   1.000
_cell.angle_alpha   90.00
_cell.angle_beta   90.00
_cell.angle_gamma   90.00
#
_symmetry.space_group_name_H-M   'P 1'
#
loop_
_entity.id
_entity.type
_entity.pdbx_description
1 polymer ?
#
loop_
_entity_poly.entity_id
_entity_poly.type
_entity_poly.pdbx_seq_one_letter_code
_entity_poly.pdbx_strand_id
1 'polypeptide(L)'
;MKRPYAPMTDRLCPDVVEFAEEMAQQGKVVIIAALDGTYQRKGFTNILELVPLSESIIKLTAVCMICHSEAAYTKRLGHETEVEVIGGADKYMAVCRRCYFTKDTDTTPARPR
;
A
#
# COMPACT_ATOMS: atom_id res chain seq x y z
N MET A 1 12.46 -4.83 -31.72
CA MET A 1 12.02 -5.97 -30.89
C MET A 1 11.05 -5.44 -29.86
N LYS A 2 9.74 -5.67 -30.04
CA LYS A 2 8.69 -5.13 -29.15
C LYS A 2 8.76 -5.89 -27.84
N ARG A 3 9.10 -5.24 -26.73
CA ARG A 3 8.98 -5.86 -25.41
C ARG A 3 7.48 -6.08 -25.14
N PRO A 4 7.05 -7.32 -24.88
CA PRO A 4 5.64 -7.63 -24.67
C PRO A 4 5.15 -6.92 -23.40
N TYR A 5 3.83 -6.69 -23.34
CA TYR A 5 3.11 -6.13 -22.20
C TYR A 5 3.63 -6.67 -20.86
N ALA A 6 4.45 -5.88 -20.16
CA ALA A 6 4.69 -6.10 -18.75
C ALA A 6 3.40 -5.68 -18.02
N PRO A 7 2.82 -6.52 -17.15
CA PRO A 7 1.74 -6.07 -16.28
C PRO A 7 2.23 -4.81 -15.54
N MET A 8 1.39 -3.79 -15.42
CA MET A 8 1.65 -2.54 -14.69
C MET A 8 1.96 -2.84 -13.21
N THR A 9 3.17 -3.30 -12.93
CA THR A 9 3.74 -3.47 -11.59
C THR A 9 4.52 -2.21 -11.30
N ASP A 10 3.98 -1.42 -10.37
CA ASP A 10 4.61 -0.36 -9.59
C ASP A 10 5.96 0.17 -10.11
N ARG A 11 5.94 1.39 -10.66
CA ARG A 11 7.14 2.08 -11.14
C ARG A 11 8.07 2.57 -10.02
N LEU A 12 7.70 2.50 -8.75
CA LEU A 12 8.46 3.14 -7.67
C LEU A 12 9.83 2.47 -7.42
N CYS A 13 9.92 1.14 -7.49
CA CYS A 13 11.18 0.37 -7.48
C CYS A 13 10.98 -1.01 -8.15
N PRO A 14 11.28 -1.15 -9.46
CA PRO A 14 11.09 -2.41 -10.18
C PRO A 14 12.13 -3.49 -9.84
N ASP A 15 13.28 -3.09 -9.28
CA ASP A 15 14.45 -3.91 -8.97
C ASP A 15 14.62 -4.18 -7.47
N VAL A 16 13.61 -3.84 -6.65
CA VAL A 16 13.72 -3.91 -5.18
C VAL A 16 14.03 -5.33 -4.67
N VAL A 17 13.52 -6.35 -5.34
CA VAL A 17 13.72 -7.76 -4.96
C VAL A 17 15.18 -8.17 -5.17
N GLU A 18 15.72 -7.91 -6.36
CA GLU A 18 17.12 -8.22 -6.71
C GLU A 18 18.07 -7.44 -5.80
N PHE A 19 17.84 -6.13 -5.63
CA PHE A 19 18.66 -5.29 -4.77
C PHE A 19 18.66 -5.76 -3.30
N ALA A 20 17.48 -6.07 -2.75
CA ALA A 20 17.37 -6.47 -1.35
C ALA A 20 18.11 -7.79 -1.08
N GLU A 21 17.95 -8.76 -1.98
CA GLU A 21 18.60 -10.06 -1.90
C GLU A 21 20.13 -9.94 -2.02
N GLU A 22 20.63 -9.19 -3.01
CA GLU A 22 22.07 -8.97 -3.19
C GLU A 22 22.70 -8.31 -1.97
N MET A 23 22.04 -7.29 -1.40
CA MET A 23 22.55 -6.57 -0.23
C MET A 23 22.50 -7.43 1.03
N ALA A 24 21.44 -8.23 1.21
CA ALA A 24 21.34 -9.18 2.32
C ALA A 24 22.43 -10.26 2.26
N GLN A 25 22.70 -10.81 1.07
CA GLN A 25 23.79 -11.78 0.86
C GLN A 25 25.18 -11.20 1.15
N GLN A 26 25.37 -9.89 0.98
CA GLN A 26 26.58 -9.17 1.37
C GLN A 26 26.68 -8.88 2.88
N GLY A 27 25.76 -9.44 3.69
CA GLY A 27 25.71 -9.26 5.14
C GLY A 27 25.20 -7.90 5.59
N LYS A 28 24.46 -7.17 4.73
CA LYS A 28 23.84 -5.90 5.08
C LYS A 28 22.45 -6.12 5.68
N VAL A 29 22.08 -5.25 6.63
CA VAL A 29 20.70 -5.16 7.11
C VAL A 29 19.92 -4.27 6.15
N VAL A 30 18.94 -4.86 5.45
CA VAL A 30 18.06 -4.16 4.51
C VAL A 30 16.71 -3.92 5.19
N ILE A 31 16.25 -2.67 5.23
CA ILE A 31 14.95 -2.29 5.79
C ILE A 31 14.12 -1.67 4.68
N ILE A 32 12.95 -2.25 4.40
CA ILE A 32 12.05 -1.84 3.32
C ILE A 32 10.74 -1.37 3.94
N ALA A 33 10.35 -0.13 3.63
CA ALA A 33 9.04 0.42 3.98
C ALA A 33 8.24 0.63 2.69
N ALA A 34 7.11 -0.05 2.57
CA ALA A 34 6.30 -0.04 1.36
C ALA A 34 4.81 -0.21 1.69
N LEU A 35 3.96 0.18 0.73
CA LEU A 35 2.55 -0.18 0.74
C LEU A 35 2.40 -1.62 0.23
N ASP A 36 1.57 -2.43 0.90
CA ASP A 36 1.31 -3.81 0.50
C ASP A 36 0.24 -3.93 -0.59
N GLY A 37 -0.59 -2.89 -0.78
CA GLY A 37 -1.58 -2.86 -1.85
C GLY A 37 -2.07 -1.48 -2.28
N THR A 38 -2.69 -1.46 -3.46
CA THR A 38 -3.27 -0.28 -4.10
C THR A 38 -4.54 0.19 -3.39
N TYR A 39 -5.12 1.32 -3.85
CA TYR A 39 -6.43 1.79 -3.38
C TYR A 39 -7.57 0.78 -3.60
N GLN A 40 -7.38 -0.20 -4.50
CA GLN A 40 -8.33 -1.27 -4.79
C GLN A 40 -8.07 -2.53 -3.94
N ARG A 41 -7.06 -2.47 -3.05
CA ARG A 41 -6.53 -3.61 -2.28
C ARG A 41 -5.99 -4.74 -3.15
N LYS A 42 -5.46 -4.39 -4.34
CA LYS A 42 -4.63 -5.30 -5.14
C LYS A 42 -3.20 -5.21 -4.64
N GLY A 43 -2.52 -6.33 -4.52
CA GLY A 43 -1.13 -6.35 -4.04
C GLY A 43 -0.20 -5.59 -4.98
N PHE A 44 0.81 -4.92 -4.41
CA PHE A 44 1.97 -4.46 -5.18
C PHE A 44 2.93 -5.65 -5.36
N THR A 45 3.01 -6.21 -6.57
CA THR A 45 3.69 -7.50 -6.83
C THR A 45 5.14 -7.50 -6.38
N ASN A 46 5.92 -6.49 -6.78
CA ASN A 46 7.31 -6.29 -6.38
C ASN A 46 7.51 -6.27 -4.86
N ILE A 47 6.56 -5.69 -4.12
CA ILE A 47 6.60 -5.65 -2.65
C ILE A 47 6.25 -7.01 -2.05
N LEU A 48 5.23 -7.69 -2.59
CA LEU A 48 4.80 -8.98 -2.06
C LEU A 48 5.78 -10.12 -2.38
N GLU A 49 6.58 -9.99 -3.42
CA GLU A 49 7.67 -10.93 -3.76
C GLU A 49 8.80 -10.93 -2.73
N LEU A 50 8.96 -9.86 -1.92
CA LEU A 50 9.91 -9.81 -0.81
C LEU A 50 9.50 -10.68 0.37
N VAL A 51 8.21 -11.02 0.51
CA VAL A 51 7.67 -11.77 1.66
C VAL A 51 8.41 -13.10 1.91
N PRO A 52 8.60 -14.00 0.93
CA PRO A 52 9.35 -15.24 1.15
C PRO A 52 10.85 -15.05 1.40
N LEU A 53 11.42 -13.88 1.07
CA LEU A 53 12.85 -13.57 1.22
C LEU A 53 13.17 -12.85 2.53
N SER A 54 12.16 -12.31 3.21
CA SER A 54 12.34 -11.46 4.40
C SER A 54 12.44 -12.29 5.68
N GLU A 55 13.42 -11.98 6.55
CA GLU A 55 13.50 -12.58 7.90
C GLU A 55 12.39 -12.09 8.84
N SER A 56 11.90 -10.85 8.63
CA SER A 56 10.87 -10.23 9.47
C SER A 56 9.95 -9.34 8.66
N ILE A 57 8.64 -9.47 8.88
CA ILE A 57 7.61 -8.69 8.21
C ILE A 57 6.65 -8.13 9.25
N ILE A 58 6.44 -6.82 9.21
CA ILE A 58 5.50 -6.13 10.09
C ILE A 58 4.51 -5.35 9.21
N LYS A 59 3.23 -5.74 9.27
CA LYS A 59 2.15 -4.96 8.66
C LYS A 59 1.66 -3.91 9.65
N LEU A 60 2.02 -2.66 9.42
CA LEU A 60 1.57 -1.54 10.25
C LEU A 60 0.10 -1.23 10.01
N THR A 61 -0.57 -0.77 11.07
CA THR A 61 -1.93 -0.24 11.02
C THR A 61 -1.89 1.27 11.26
N ALA A 62 -2.84 1.98 10.64
CA ALA A 62 -3.11 3.39 10.91
C ALA A 62 -4.38 3.55 11.76
N VAL A 63 -4.83 4.79 11.96
CA VAL A 63 -6.14 5.07 12.56
C VAL A 63 -7.16 5.34 11.46
N CYS A 64 -8.31 4.67 11.54
CA CYS A 64 -9.39 4.86 10.59
C CYS A 64 -9.96 6.27 10.71
N MET A 65 -9.92 7.01 9.60
CA MET A 65 -10.41 8.38 9.50
C MET A 65 -11.94 8.50 9.53
N ILE A 66 -12.67 7.39 9.71
CA ILE A 66 -14.13 7.35 9.84
C ILE A 66 -14.55 6.93 11.24
N CYS A 67 -14.11 5.75 11.69
CA CYS A 67 -14.57 5.15 12.95
C CYS A 67 -13.52 5.12 14.05
N HIS A 68 -12.32 5.66 13.81
CA HIS A 68 -11.20 5.71 14.77
C HIS A 68 -10.70 4.35 15.30
N SER A 69 -11.07 3.26 14.66
CA SER A 69 -10.51 1.92 14.89
C SER A 69 -9.23 1.73 14.07
N GLU A 70 -8.57 0.58 14.19
CA GLU A 70 -7.41 0.24 13.35
C GLU A 70 -7.77 0.24 11.85
N ALA A 71 -6.94 0.91 11.06
CA ALA A 71 -7.05 0.99 9.61
C ALA A 71 -5.94 0.21 8.94
N ALA A 72 -6.34 -0.71 8.05
CA ALA A 72 -5.43 -1.57 7.30
C ALA A 72 -5.44 -1.28 5.79
N TYR A 73 -6.24 -0.31 5.34
CA TYR A 73 -6.45 -0.02 3.93
C TYR A 73 -6.40 1.47 3.64
N THR A 74 -5.99 1.78 2.41
CA THR A 74 -6.06 3.12 1.85
C THR A 74 -7.25 3.20 0.90
N LYS A 75 -8.19 4.11 1.15
CA LYS A 75 -9.32 4.41 0.25
C LYS A 75 -9.01 5.70 -0.52
N ARG A 76 -9.24 5.69 -1.83
CA ARG A 76 -9.12 6.89 -2.68
C ARG A 76 -10.42 7.71 -2.59
N LEU A 77 -10.27 9.03 -2.50
CA LEU A 77 -11.37 9.99 -2.40
C LEU A 77 -11.89 10.44 -3.77
N GLY A 78 -11.00 10.54 -4.76
CA GLY A 78 -11.34 10.97 -6.11
C GLY A 78 -11.81 9.84 -7.04
N HIS A 79 -12.11 10.21 -8.28
CA HIS A 79 -12.60 9.32 -9.32
C HIS A 79 -11.50 8.83 -10.29
N GLU A 80 -10.25 9.21 -10.05
CA GLU A 80 -9.11 8.76 -10.84
C GLU A 80 -8.99 7.24 -10.75
N THR A 81 -8.77 6.60 -11.90
CA THR A 81 -8.77 5.13 -12.03
C THR A 81 -7.37 4.54 -12.05
N GLU A 82 -6.38 5.39 -12.33
CA GLU A 82 -4.96 5.09 -12.40
C GLU A 82 -4.45 4.57 -11.05
N VAL A 83 -3.66 3.50 -11.05
CA VAL A 83 -3.12 2.95 -9.80
C VAL A 83 -2.19 3.95 -9.12
N GLU A 84 -1.30 4.56 -9.90
CA GLU A 84 -0.33 5.53 -9.44
C GLU A 84 -0.89 6.95 -9.56
N VAL A 85 -1.33 7.50 -8.43
CA VAL A 85 -1.68 8.93 -8.34
C VAL A 85 -1.00 9.48 -7.10
N ILE A 86 -0.08 10.41 -7.29
CA ILE A 86 0.62 11.08 -6.19
C ILE A 86 -0.36 12.00 -5.45
N GLY A 87 -0.39 11.87 -4.14
CA GLY A 87 -1.26 12.66 -3.25
C GLY A 87 -1.16 12.17 -1.81
N GLY A 88 -1.64 12.99 -0.89
CA GLY A 88 -1.69 12.69 0.54
C GLY A 88 -3.13 12.59 1.02
N ALA A 89 -3.42 13.27 2.14
CA ALA A 89 -4.76 13.30 2.75
C ALA A 89 -5.83 13.96 1.86
N ASP A 90 -5.43 14.72 0.85
CA ASP A 90 -6.30 15.30 -0.18
C ASP A 90 -6.85 14.26 -1.15
N LYS A 91 -6.15 13.13 -1.34
CA LYS A 91 -6.55 12.07 -2.28
C LYS A 91 -6.87 10.74 -1.61
N TYR A 92 -6.36 10.51 -0.41
CA TYR A 92 -6.39 9.21 0.26
C TYR A 92 -6.79 9.32 1.72
N MET A 93 -7.48 8.29 2.19
CA MET A 93 -7.82 8.13 3.60
C MET A 93 -7.47 6.74 4.11
N ALA A 94 -6.97 6.66 5.34
CA ALA A 94 -6.78 5.38 6.03
C ALA A 94 -8.13 4.90 6.58
N VAL A 95 -8.53 3.67 6.24
CA VAL A 95 -9.82 3.08 6.63
C VAL A 95 -9.70 1.65 7.12
N CYS A 96 -10.59 1.31 8.06
CA CYS A 96 -10.77 -0.07 8.50
C CYS A 96 -11.53 -0.87 7.43
N ARG A 97 -11.61 -2.19 7.62
CA ARG A 97 -12.29 -3.12 6.70
C ARG A 97 -13.74 -2.74 6.40
N ARG A 98 -14.46 -2.29 7.42
CA ARG A 98 -15.87 -1.89 7.30
C ARG A 98 -16.00 -0.57 6.52
N CYS A 99 -15.26 0.44 6.95
CA CYS A 99 -15.33 1.80 6.40
C CYS A 99 -14.81 1.91 4.96
N TYR A 100 -13.97 0.97 4.50
CA TYR A 100 -13.55 0.88 3.10
C TYR A 100 -14.73 0.76 2.13
N PHE A 101 -15.81 0.07 2.51
CA PHE A 101 -17.00 -0.11 1.67
C PHE A 101 -18.11 0.90 1.95
N THR A 102 -17.96 1.76 2.97
CA THR A 102 -18.94 2.79 3.30
C THR A 102 -18.87 3.92 2.27
N LYS A 103 -20.03 4.36 1.79
CA LYS A 103 -20.14 5.57 0.97
C LYS A 103 -19.96 6.80 1.86
N ASP A 104 -19.30 7.83 1.34
CA ASP A 104 -18.89 9.00 2.15
C ASP A 104 -20.06 9.75 2.80
N THR A 105 -21.29 9.51 2.32
CA THR A 105 -22.53 10.10 2.84
C THR A 105 -22.98 9.61 4.22
N ASP A 106 -22.36 8.58 4.79
CA ASP A 106 -22.87 7.90 6.00
C ASP A 106 -22.02 8.15 7.26
N THR A 107 -21.28 9.26 7.28
CA THR A 107 -20.31 9.53 8.36
C THR A 107 -20.66 10.79 9.14
N THR A 108 -21.37 10.59 10.27
CA THR A 108 -21.28 11.56 11.37
C THR A 108 -19.88 11.43 11.96
N PRO A 109 -19.08 12.51 12.04
CA PRO A 109 -17.75 12.41 12.63
C PRO A 109 -17.88 11.96 14.08
N ALA A 110 -17.35 10.77 14.38
CA ALA A 110 -17.27 10.31 15.75
C ALA A 110 -16.37 11.28 16.54
N ARG A 111 -16.79 11.63 17.75
CA ARG A 111 -16.04 12.53 18.64
C ARG A 111 -14.63 12.00 18.85
N PRO A 112 -13.58 12.85 18.81
CA PRO A 112 -12.25 12.43 19.24
C PRO A 112 -12.33 11.93 20.69
N ARG A 113 -11.61 10.83 20.98
CA ARG A 113 -11.37 10.38 22.36
C ARG A 113 -10.47 11.36 23.08
#